data_AF-A0A933ZAY2-F1
#
_entry.id   AF-A0A933ZAY2-F1
#
_cell.length_a   1.000
_cell.length_b   1.000
_cell.length_c   1.000
_cell.angle_alpha   90.00
_cell.angle_beta   90.00
_cell.angle_gamma   90.00
#
_symmetry.space_group_name_H-M   'P 1'
#
loop_
_entity.id
_entity.type
_entity.pdbx_description
1 polymer ?
#
loop_
_entity_poly.entity_id
_entity_poly.type
_entity_poly.pdbx_seq_one_letter_code
_entity_poly.pdbx_strand_id
1 'polypeptide(L)'
;MLGLLNKFNHKAELRESKDEILIGEVVRAMARQGAIAVSFLANDDFQRVKFKLQKDPVVSYVYITLDRKTGTGMVGAALFGSKATLTVSAETKNYLSDPDDLIAMYRTDLANLFRMPVLGGIKLNHELNSIFATTTLIIDIDTYVMKGDPGVQALMGHLHRTIHELREKLRPYKKG
;
A
#
# COMPACT_ATOMS: atom_id res chain seq x y z
N MET A 1 21.89 34.16 -1.69
CA MET A 1 21.07 33.12 -2.38
C MET A 1 21.63 31.71 -2.26
N LEU A 2 22.96 31.49 -2.22
CA LEU A 2 23.57 30.15 -2.07
C LEU A 2 23.19 29.40 -0.76
N GLY A 3 23.00 30.11 0.35
CA GLY A 3 22.60 29.49 1.62
C GLY A 3 21.13 29.04 1.71
N LEU A 4 20.25 29.52 0.84
CA LEU A 4 18.87 29.02 0.74
C LEU A 4 18.84 27.70 -0.05
N LEU A 5 19.58 27.61 -1.15
CA LEU A 5 19.68 26.41 -1.98
C LEU A 5 20.21 25.20 -1.19
N ASN A 6 21.25 25.38 -0.38
CA ASN A 6 21.77 24.31 0.48
C ASN A 6 20.75 23.85 1.55
N LYS A 7 19.92 24.76 2.08
CA LYS A 7 18.87 24.39 3.04
C LYS A 7 17.72 23.61 2.39
N PHE A 8 17.46 23.83 1.10
CA PHE A 8 16.44 23.07 0.36
C PHE A 8 16.92 21.66 0.03
N ASN A 9 18.17 21.49 -0.42
CA ASN A 9 18.72 20.17 -0.71
C ASN A 9 18.74 19.27 0.53
N HIS A 10 19.21 19.77 1.68
CA HIS A 10 19.21 18.98 2.92
C HIS A 10 17.80 18.59 3.40
N LYS A 11 16.79 19.45 3.17
CA LYS A 11 15.40 19.11 3.51
C LYS A 11 14.83 18.03 2.60
N ALA A 12 15.20 18.02 1.32
CA ALA A 12 14.79 17.00 0.36
C ALA A 12 15.46 15.65 0.69
N GLU A 13 16.77 15.63 0.94
CA GLU A 13 17.52 14.43 1.34
C GLU A 13 16.98 13.82 2.65
N LEU A 14 16.71 14.64 3.67
CA LEU A 14 16.10 14.18 4.92
C LEU A 14 14.68 13.66 4.73
N ARG A 15 13.95 14.16 3.73
CA ARG A 15 12.59 13.71 3.42
C ARG A 15 12.62 12.32 2.79
N GLU A 16 13.47 12.13 1.79
CA GLU A 16 13.69 10.85 1.12
C GLU A 16 14.17 9.79 2.12
N SER A 17 15.12 10.15 2.99
CA SER A 17 15.60 9.27 4.05
C SER A 17 14.48 8.79 4.98
N LYS A 18 13.50 9.64 5.31
CA LYS A 18 12.36 9.23 6.15
C LYS A 18 11.43 8.25 5.44
N ASP A 19 11.29 8.37 4.13
CA ASP A 19 10.44 7.46 3.33
C ASP A 19 11.07 6.07 3.26
N GLU A 20 12.38 6.01 3.05
CA GLU A 20 13.14 4.76 3.11
C GLU A 20 13.07 4.11 4.51
N ILE A 21 13.22 4.90 5.58
CA ILE A 21 13.09 4.39 6.95
C ILE A 21 11.67 3.84 7.18
N LEU A 22 10.63 4.54 6.72
CA LEU A 22 9.26 4.06 6.85
C LEU A 22 9.05 2.75 6.09
N ILE A 23 9.57 2.62 4.87
CA ILE A 23 9.52 1.35 4.13
C ILE A 23 10.27 0.25 4.88
N GLY A 24 11.42 0.55 5.49
CA GLY A 24 12.12 -0.37 6.38
C GLY A 24 11.24 -0.85 7.53
N GLU A 25 10.51 0.05 8.18
CA GLU A 25 9.58 -0.31 9.25
C GLU A 25 8.36 -1.08 8.73
N VAL A 26 7.86 -0.81 7.52
CA VAL A 26 6.82 -1.61 6.86
C VAL A 26 7.31 -3.04 6.64
N VAL A 27 8.52 -3.21 6.11
CA VAL A 27 9.12 -4.54 5.90
C VAL A 27 9.26 -5.28 7.22
N ARG A 28 9.77 -4.60 8.25
CA ARG A 28 9.90 -5.16 9.60
C ARG A 28 8.54 -5.58 10.18
N ALA A 29 7.53 -4.71 10.07
CA ALA A 29 6.17 -4.96 10.55
C ALA A 29 5.52 -6.16 9.84
N MET A 30 5.69 -6.27 8.52
CA MET A 30 5.16 -7.36 7.71
C MET A 30 5.91 -8.68 7.98
N ALA A 31 7.23 -8.63 8.14
CA ALA A 31 8.04 -9.80 8.48
C ALA A 31 7.65 -10.38 9.84
N ARG A 32 7.41 -9.53 10.84
CA ARG A 32 6.90 -9.95 12.17
C ARG A 32 5.51 -10.61 12.10
N GLN A 33 4.73 -10.31 11.06
CA GLN A 33 3.44 -10.95 10.78
C GLN A 33 3.56 -12.21 9.90
N GLY A 34 4.79 -12.66 9.60
CA GLY A 34 5.05 -13.86 8.81
C GLY A 34 4.93 -13.67 7.29
N ALA A 35 4.88 -12.43 6.81
CA ALA A 35 4.90 -12.12 5.39
C ALA A 35 6.34 -12.07 4.85
N ILE A 36 6.54 -12.50 3.61
CA ILE A 36 7.87 -12.51 2.96
C ILE A 36 7.92 -11.40 1.92
N ALA A 37 8.89 -10.49 2.01
CA ALA A 37 9.12 -9.49 0.97
C ALA A 37 9.64 -10.17 -0.31
N VAL A 38 9.02 -9.85 -1.45
CA VAL A 38 9.28 -10.49 -2.74
C VAL A 38 9.90 -9.53 -3.75
N SER A 39 9.47 -8.27 -3.75
CA SER A 39 10.00 -7.26 -4.66
C SER A 39 9.93 -5.87 -4.06
N PHE A 40 10.89 -5.04 -4.46
CA PHE A 40 10.99 -3.63 -4.10
C PHE A 40 11.05 -2.81 -5.39
N LEU A 41 10.30 -1.72 -5.43
CA LEU A 41 10.33 -0.73 -6.50
C LEU A 41 10.40 0.64 -5.83
N ALA A 42 11.48 1.39 -6.06
CA ALA A 42 11.72 2.68 -5.42
C ALA A 42 12.18 3.71 -6.46
N ASN A 43 11.45 4.82 -6.51
CA ASN A 43 11.73 6.04 -7.27
C ASN A 43 11.53 7.24 -6.31
N ASP A 44 11.97 8.44 -6.71
CA ASP A 44 12.06 9.65 -5.86
C ASP A 44 10.86 9.95 -4.94
N ASP A 45 9.62 9.73 -5.39
CA ASP A 45 8.39 9.98 -4.60
C ASP A 45 7.50 8.74 -4.46
N PHE A 46 7.97 7.60 -4.93
CA PHE A 46 7.18 6.37 -5.04
C PHE A 46 7.99 5.18 -4.56
N GLN A 47 7.53 4.53 -3.50
CA GLN A 47 8.13 3.29 -3.02
C GLN A 47 7.06 2.23 -2.89
N ARG A 48 7.30 1.03 -3.44
CA ARG A 48 6.39 -0.10 -3.38
C ARG A 48 7.14 -1.34 -2.96
N VAL A 49 6.56 -2.05 -2.00
CA VAL A 49 7.02 -3.38 -1.59
C VAL A 49 5.91 -4.39 -1.79
N LYS A 50 6.26 -5.53 -2.39
CA LYS A 50 5.38 -6.69 -2.54
C LYS A 50 5.71 -7.72 -1.48
N PHE A 51 4.69 -8.25 -0.84
CA PHE A 51 4.79 -9.30 0.17
C PHE A 51 3.98 -10.52 -0.25
N LYS A 52 4.49 -11.72 0.03
CA LYS A 52 3.77 -12.99 -0.08
C LYS A 52 3.27 -13.41 1.30
N LEU A 53 1.99 -13.73 1.40
CA LEU A 53 1.37 -14.26 2.62
C LEU A 53 1.28 -15.79 2.52
N GLN A 54 2.30 -16.51 2.99
CA GLN A 54 2.40 -17.96 2.77
C GLN A 54 1.29 -18.79 3.41
N LYS A 55 0.70 -18.31 4.53
CA LYS A 55 -0.29 -19.05 5.32
C LYS A 55 -1.71 -18.50 5.18
N ASP A 56 -1.94 -17.56 4.25
CA ASP A 56 -3.24 -16.94 4.06
C ASP A 56 -4.05 -17.72 3.01
N PRO A 57 -5.25 -18.24 3.35
CA PRO A 57 -6.05 -19.03 2.43
C PRO A 57 -6.72 -18.20 1.31
N VAL A 58 -6.77 -16.88 1.45
CA VAL A 58 -7.47 -15.97 0.53
C VAL A 58 -6.45 -15.11 -0.21
N VAL A 59 -5.63 -14.36 0.52
CA VAL A 59 -4.73 -13.37 -0.06
C VAL A 59 -3.40 -14.02 -0.44
N SER A 60 -3.05 -13.96 -1.72
CA SER A 60 -1.78 -14.48 -2.24
C SER A 60 -0.64 -13.49 -2.04
N TYR A 61 -0.88 -12.22 -2.39
CA TYR A 61 0.12 -11.15 -2.29
C TYR A 61 -0.48 -9.87 -1.72
N VAL A 62 0.36 -9.07 -1.07
CA VAL A 62 0.02 -7.72 -0.63
C VAL A 62 1.06 -6.76 -1.21
N TYR A 63 0.60 -5.65 -1.76
CA TYR A 63 1.40 -4.56 -2.27
C TYR A 63 1.19 -3.37 -1.35
N ILE A 64 2.26 -2.88 -0.74
CA ILE A 64 2.24 -1.66 0.06
C ILE A 64 3.00 -0.62 -0.73
N THR A 65 2.31 0.44 -1.11
CA THR A 65 2.86 1.57 -1.87
C THR A 65 2.81 2.82 -1.01
N LEU A 66 3.95 3.45 -0.80
CA LEU A 66 4.08 4.78 -0.25
C LEU A 66 4.21 5.76 -1.42
N ASP A 67 3.31 6.73 -1.49
CA ASP A 67 3.29 7.79 -2.48
C ASP A 67 3.11 9.14 -1.76
N ARG A 68 4.08 10.04 -1.91
CA ARG A 68 3.92 11.43 -1.46
C ARG A 68 3.43 12.28 -2.63
N LYS A 69 2.12 12.27 -2.89
CA LYS A 69 1.47 13.17 -3.86
C LYS A 69 1.52 14.68 -3.51
N THR A 70 2.37 15.10 -2.59
CA THR A 70 2.53 16.50 -2.19
C THR A 70 3.94 16.98 -2.50
N GLY A 71 4.14 17.55 -3.70
CA GLY A 71 5.49 18.01 -4.03
C GLY A 71 5.76 18.84 -5.28
N THR A 72 4.86 18.96 -6.27
CA THR A 72 5.18 19.75 -7.48
C THR A 72 4.99 21.26 -7.34
N GLY A 73 4.65 21.76 -6.14
CA GLY A 73 4.51 23.19 -5.85
C GLY A 73 5.13 23.59 -4.52
N MET A 74 5.85 24.71 -4.51
CA MET A 74 6.53 25.31 -3.34
C MET A 74 5.63 25.52 -2.11
N VAL A 75 4.30 25.50 -2.29
CA VAL A 75 3.30 25.72 -1.23
C VAL A 75 2.88 24.41 -0.53
N GLY A 76 2.95 23.26 -1.21
CA GLY A 76 2.54 21.97 -0.64
C GLY A 76 3.58 21.34 0.28
N ALA A 77 4.86 21.54 -0.01
CA ALA A 77 5.97 20.92 0.73
C ALA A 77 6.10 21.42 2.19
N ALA A 78 5.65 22.65 2.48
CA ALA A 78 5.75 23.24 3.82
C ALA A 78 4.58 22.85 4.75
N LEU A 79 3.41 22.51 4.20
CA LEU A 79 2.19 22.18 4.95
C LEU A 79 1.98 20.66 5.13
N PHE A 80 2.52 19.84 4.22
CA PHE A 80 2.31 18.39 4.20
C PHE A 80 3.58 17.57 4.50
N GLY A 81 4.63 18.19 5.07
CA GLY A 81 5.98 17.63 5.16
C GLY A 81 6.12 16.23 5.77
N SER A 82 5.17 15.77 6.59
CA SER A 82 5.16 14.41 7.17
C SER A 82 3.99 13.54 6.69
N LYS A 83 3.04 14.08 5.92
CA LYS A 83 1.87 13.33 5.45
C LYS A 83 2.19 12.62 4.15
N ALA A 84 1.89 11.32 4.10
CA ALA A 84 2.07 10.50 2.91
C ALA A 84 0.85 9.64 2.66
N THR A 85 0.71 9.21 1.41
CA THR A 85 -0.37 8.32 1.00
C THR A 85 0.15 6.89 1.03
N LEU A 86 -0.41 6.07 1.92
CA LEU A 86 -0.16 4.64 1.95
C LEU A 86 -1.28 3.92 1.21
N THR A 87 -0.96 3.31 0.09
CA THR A 87 -1.88 2.47 -0.66
C THR A 87 -1.57 1.01 -0.37
N VAL A 88 -2.56 0.28 0.13
CA VAL A 88 -2.45 -1.16 0.40
C VAL A 88 -3.35 -1.87 -0.59
N SER A 89 -2.77 -2.77 -1.37
CA SER A 89 -3.50 -3.62 -2.31
C SER A 89 -3.29 -5.07 -1.97
N ALA A 90 -4.36 -5.83 -1.79
CA ALA A 90 -4.32 -7.27 -1.59
C ALA A 90 -4.75 -7.96 -2.88
N GLU A 91 -4.04 -9.01 -3.26
CA GLU A 91 -4.26 -9.80 -4.46
C GLU A 91 -4.67 -11.22 -4.08
N THR A 92 -5.76 -11.69 -4.68
CA THR A 92 -6.15 -13.09 -4.67
C THR A 92 -5.93 -13.68 -6.06
N LYS A 93 -5.12 -14.74 -6.15
CA LYS A 93 -4.96 -15.51 -7.39
C LYS A 93 -5.94 -16.67 -7.41
N ASN A 94 -6.71 -16.75 -8.48
CA ASN A 94 -7.55 -17.88 -8.82
C ASN A 94 -6.92 -18.62 -9.99
N TYR A 95 -6.85 -19.94 -9.94
CA TYR A 95 -6.55 -20.72 -11.13
C TYR A 95 -7.84 -20.83 -11.95
N LEU A 96 -7.94 -20.07 -13.04
CA LEU A 96 -9.09 -20.14 -13.93
C LEU A 96 -8.81 -21.23 -14.97
N SER A 97 -9.54 -22.33 -14.88
CA SER A 97 -9.48 -23.45 -15.83
C SER A 97 -10.47 -23.30 -16.99
N ASP A 98 -11.58 -22.57 -16.79
CA ASP A 98 -12.72 -22.59 -17.72
C ASP A 98 -13.12 -21.21 -18.24
N PRO A 99 -13.49 -21.08 -19.53
CA PRO A 99 -13.83 -19.80 -20.15
C PRO A 99 -15.13 -19.17 -19.64
N ASP A 100 -16.08 -19.96 -19.15
CA ASP A 100 -17.34 -19.44 -18.59
C ASP A 100 -17.12 -18.69 -17.27
N ASP A 101 -16.09 -19.09 -16.52
CA ASP A 101 -15.69 -18.43 -15.28
C ASP A 101 -15.15 -17.01 -15.53
N LEU A 102 -14.49 -16.78 -16.67
CA LEU A 102 -14.03 -15.45 -17.08
C LEU A 102 -15.22 -14.51 -17.34
N ILE A 103 -16.28 -15.02 -17.98
CA ILE A 103 -17.46 -14.23 -18.35
C ILE A 103 -18.27 -13.84 -17.11
N ALA A 104 -18.45 -14.76 -16.16
CA ALA A 104 -19.14 -14.49 -14.91
C ALA A 104 -18.38 -13.46 -14.05
N MET A 105 -17.05 -13.52 -14.05
CA MET A 105 -16.19 -12.57 -13.33
C MET A 105 -16.32 -11.16 -13.93
N TYR A 106 -16.22 -11.05 -15.26
CA TYR A 106 -16.32 -9.78 -15.99
C TYR A 106 -17.67 -9.06 -15.81
N ARG A 107 -18.77 -9.82 -15.73
CA ARG A 107 -20.11 -9.24 -15.47
C ARG A 107 -20.24 -8.69 -14.06
N THR A 108 -19.69 -9.38 -13.07
CA THR A 108 -19.70 -8.95 -11.66
C THR A 108 -18.83 -7.71 -11.45
N ASP A 109 -17.78 -7.56 -12.27
CA ASP A 109 -16.89 -6.40 -12.30
C ASP A 109 -17.54 -5.11 -12.76
N LEU A 110 -18.25 -5.15 -13.88
CA LEU A 110 -18.93 -3.97 -14.42
C LEU A 110 -19.93 -3.40 -13.43
N ALA A 111 -20.57 -4.24 -12.60
CA ALA A 111 -21.48 -3.81 -11.56
C ALA A 111 -20.78 -3.11 -10.37
N ASN A 112 -19.51 -3.43 -10.10
CA ASN A 112 -18.74 -2.88 -8.99
C ASN A 112 -17.85 -1.68 -9.40
N LEU A 113 -17.46 -1.58 -10.68
CA LEU A 113 -16.59 -0.52 -11.23
C LEU A 113 -17.20 0.88 -11.08
N PHE A 114 -18.54 1.00 -11.02
CA PHE A 114 -19.25 2.28 -10.89
C PHE A 114 -19.44 2.76 -9.44
N ARG A 115 -19.01 2.00 -8.43
CA ARG A 115 -18.99 2.49 -7.04
C ARG A 115 -17.69 3.24 -6.78
N MET A 116 -17.70 4.56 -7.01
CA MET A 116 -16.56 5.41 -6.68
C MET A 116 -16.25 5.34 -5.18
N PRO A 117 -15.04 4.90 -4.76
CA PRO A 117 -14.68 4.92 -3.37
C PRO A 117 -14.34 6.35 -2.93
N VAL A 118 -15.06 6.83 -1.92
CA VAL A 118 -14.65 7.97 -1.10
C VAL A 118 -13.36 7.58 -0.35
N LEU A 119 -12.48 8.53 0.03
CA LEU A 119 -11.28 8.28 0.83
C LEU A 119 -11.51 7.23 1.94
N GLY A 120 -10.69 6.17 1.97
CA GLY A 120 -10.86 5.01 2.85
C GLY A 120 -11.75 3.88 2.30
N GLY A 121 -12.36 4.06 1.14
CA GLY A 121 -13.13 3.03 0.44
C GLY A 121 -12.24 1.99 -0.25
N ILE A 122 -12.71 0.74 -0.29
CA ILE A 122 -12.02 -0.38 -0.93
C ILE A 122 -12.45 -0.46 -2.40
N LYS A 123 -11.48 -0.33 -3.31
CA LYS A 123 -11.65 -0.56 -4.75
C LYS A 123 -11.38 -2.02 -5.09
N LEU A 124 -12.29 -2.68 -5.81
CA LEU A 124 -12.06 -3.99 -6.39
C LEU A 124 -11.74 -3.85 -7.88
N ASN A 125 -10.67 -4.48 -8.33
CA ASN A 125 -10.33 -4.62 -9.76
C ASN A 125 -10.01 -6.08 -10.04
N HIS A 126 -10.37 -6.60 -11.21
CA HIS A 126 -9.91 -7.91 -11.63
C HIS A 126 -9.01 -7.77 -12.86
N GLU A 127 -7.95 -8.56 -12.87
CA GLU A 127 -6.99 -8.64 -13.96
C GLU A 127 -6.74 -10.11 -14.26
N LEU A 128 -7.27 -10.60 -15.38
CA LEU A 128 -7.13 -11.98 -15.82
C LEU A 128 -7.56 -13.00 -14.74
N ASN A 129 -6.60 -13.61 -14.07
CA ASN A 129 -6.77 -14.63 -13.05
C ASN A 129 -6.58 -14.11 -11.61
N SER A 130 -6.44 -12.79 -11.46
CA SER A 130 -6.11 -12.13 -10.21
C SER A 130 -7.14 -11.07 -9.86
N ILE A 131 -7.47 -10.97 -8.58
CA ILE A 131 -8.47 -10.02 -8.05
C ILE A 131 -7.79 -9.17 -7.00
N PHE A 132 -7.86 -7.86 -7.19
CA PHE A 132 -7.21 -6.86 -6.35
C PHE A 132 -8.24 -6.10 -5.53
N ALA A 133 -8.05 -6.06 -4.22
CA ALA A 133 -8.73 -5.13 -3.34
C ALA A 133 -7.73 -4.06 -2.89
N THR A 134 -8.01 -2.80 -3.18
CA THR A 134 -7.09 -1.69 -2.91
C THR A 134 -7.76 -0.64 -2.04
N THR A 135 -7.05 -0.18 -1.01
CA THR A 135 -7.44 0.98 -0.22
C THR A 135 -6.27 1.95 -0.09
N THR A 136 -6.61 3.21 0.11
CA THR A 136 -5.67 4.31 0.18
C THR A 136 -5.92 5.10 1.47
N LEU A 137 -4.85 5.27 2.23
CA LEU A 137 -4.87 5.88 3.56
C LEU A 137 -3.89 7.05 3.59
N ILE A 138 -4.25 8.13 4.28
CA ILE A 138 -3.32 9.21 4.57
C ILE A 138 -2.69 8.92 5.92
N ILE A 139 -1.37 8.79 5.96
CA ILE A 139 -0.61 8.53 7.17
C ILE A 139 0.33 9.68 7.48
N ASP A 140 0.67 9.83 8.75
CA ASP A 140 1.72 10.73 9.20
C ASP A 140 2.98 9.92 9.51
N ILE A 141 4.02 10.10 8.70
CA ILE A 141 5.27 9.34 8.72
C ILE A 141 5.99 9.49 10.07
N ASP A 142 5.90 10.66 10.69
CA ASP A 142 6.55 10.94 11.97
C ASP A 142 5.94 10.14 13.13
N THR A 143 4.77 9.52 12.93
CA THR A 143 4.14 8.61 13.91
C THR A 143 4.89 7.28 14.00
N TYR A 144 5.57 6.86 12.93
CA TYR A 144 6.16 5.53 12.82
C TYR A 144 7.70 5.57 12.76
N VAL A 145 8.27 6.59 12.12
CA VAL A 145 9.71 6.72 11.91
C VAL A 145 10.44 7.08 13.21
N MET A 146 11.55 6.39 13.47
CA MET A 146 12.43 6.61 14.65
C MET A 146 11.71 6.50 16.01
N LYS A 147 10.60 5.75 16.07
CA LYS A 147 9.86 5.48 17.33
C LYS A 147 10.20 4.15 17.98
N GLY A 148 11.11 3.36 17.41
CA GLY A 148 11.46 2.04 17.91
C GLY A 148 10.28 1.06 17.89
N ASP A 149 10.27 0.10 18.80
CA ASP A 149 9.22 -0.94 18.84
C ASP A 149 7.79 -0.40 18.95
N PRO A 150 7.48 0.66 19.73
CA PRO A 150 6.13 1.23 19.75
C PRO A 150 5.62 1.68 18.38
N GLY A 151 6.48 2.31 17.55
CA GLY A 151 6.11 2.72 16.19
C GLY A 151 5.82 1.52 15.29
N VAL A 152 6.64 0.48 15.39
CA VAL A 152 6.44 -0.76 14.63
C VAL A 152 5.16 -1.46 15.03
N GLN A 153 4.83 -1.52 16.33
CA GLN A 153 3.59 -2.14 16.80
C GLN A 153 2.35 -1.37 16.31
N ALA A 154 2.40 -0.05 16.31
CA ALA A 154 1.33 0.78 15.74
C ALA A 154 1.15 0.51 14.24
N LEU A 155 2.26 0.46 13.49
CA LEU A 155 2.24 0.18 12.05
C LEU A 155 1.73 -1.25 11.77
N MET A 156 2.17 -2.23 12.56
CA MET A 156 1.68 -3.61 12.49
C MET A 156 0.16 -3.66 12.70
N GLY A 157 -0.36 -3.03 13.75
CA GLY A 157 -1.78 -3.00 14.03
C GLY A 157 -2.60 -2.36 12.92
N HIS A 158 -2.07 -1.28 12.33
CA HIS A 158 -2.71 -0.60 11.20
C HIS A 158 -2.73 -1.49 9.95
N LEU A 159 -1.57 -2.00 9.53
CA LEU A 159 -1.44 -2.88 8.36
C LEU A 159 -2.27 -4.15 8.53
N HIS A 160 -2.27 -4.75 9.72
CA HIS A 160 -3.04 -5.95 10.01
C HIS A 160 -4.55 -5.71 9.80
N ARG A 161 -5.08 -4.62 10.37
CA ARG A 161 -6.49 -4.25 10.21
C ARG A 161 -6.83 -3.99 8.75
N THR A 162 -6.02 -3.20 8.06
CA THR A 162 -6.23 -2.88 6.64
C THR A 162 -6.22 -4.14 5.78
N ILE A 163 -5.23 -5.02 5.94
CA ILE A 163 -5.13 -6.27 5.19
C ILE A 163 -6.31 -7.19 5.52
N HIS A 164 -6.76 -7.24 6.78
CA HIS A 164 -7.93 -8.03 7.16
C HIS A 164 -9.22 -7.53 6.48
N GLU A 165 -9.44 -6.21 6.43
CA GLU A 165 -10.59 -5.64 5.72
C GLU A 165 -10.55 -5.96 4.22
N LEU A 166 -9.38 -5.83 3.58
CA LEU A 166 -9.19 -6.20 2.18
C LEU A 166 -9.43 -7.71 1.96
N ARG A 167 -8.95 -8.56 2.89
CA ARG A 167 -9.17 -10.01 2.86
C ARG A 167 -10.65 -10.34 2.89
N GLU A 168 -11.43 -9.76 3.81
CA GLU A 168 -12.86 -10.04 3.90
C GLU A 168 -13.62 -9.61 2.63
N LYS A 169 -13.15 -8.56 1.94
CA LYS A 169 -13.70 -8.18 0.63
C LYS A 169 -13.30 -9.11 -0.51
N LEU A 170 -12.12 -9.73 -0.44
CA LEU A 170 -11.66 -10.69 -1.44
C LEU A 170 -12.22 -12.09 -1.23
N ARG A 171 -12.61 -12.44 0.00
CA ARG A 171 -13.09 -13.76 0.40
C ARG A 171 -14.20 -14.34 -0.50
N PRO A 172 -15.24 -13.58 -0.91
CA PRO A 172 -16.28 -14.11 -1.80
C PRO A 172 -15.77 -14.51 -3.19
N TYR A 173 -14.61 -13.99 -3.58
CA TYR A 173 -14.06 -14.16 -4.91
C TYR A 173 -12.91 -15.18 -4.97
N LYS A 174 -12.45 -15.72 -3.84
CA LYS A 174 -11.46 -16.81 -3.83
C LYS A 174 -12.13 -18.08 -4.33
N LYS A 175 -11.69 -18.57 -5.48
CA LYS A 175 -12.00 -19.92 -5.99
C LYS A 175 -10.85 -20.85 -5.60
N GLY A 176 -11.18 -22.09 -5.18
CA GLY A 176 -10.26 -23.08 -4.59
C GLY A 176 -8.87 -23.06 -5.20
#